data_AF-A0A8H3YI03-F1
#
_entry.id   AF-A0A8H3YI03-F1
#
_cell.length_a   1.000
_cell.length_b   1.000
_cell.length_c   1.000
_cell.angle_alpha   90.00
_cell.angle_beta   90.00
_cell.angle_gamma   90.00
#
_symmetry.space_group_name_H-M   'P 1'
#
loop_
_entity.id
_entity.type
_entity.pdbx_description
1 polymer ?
#
loop_
_entity_poly.entity_id
_entity_poly.type
_entity_poly.pdbx_seq_one_letter_code
_entity_poly.pdbx_strand_id
1 'polypeptide(L)'
;MNALCHYGLLRGEDARGIQLPDVQHLPLEHREGPTPCDIMVVLLLDGKTNQHGNTQYMGAIRNKNWDECPLGAMAMWLFYRFQLSGETFGAQHDSFPRMDEPAQWYPIWLFPGEKKDMPISADAHAKATKAVLERAGVRQLSKKVTHIFRGSGARMADLFGASETDIRRGGRWDMSSMAQHYLTTLPRETIRVLAGFPSSPGQFWLERDLDPPEELEKLIFPQAALWLEKMQHVPEQKRTIAAHGFLNLLLRLRRVLLQDCGFLQQRHPDNLLLRHDVFQTDAYKAYAAQVVHRSYVIRAPMKVQFQQVMPHLHAKMDTVSGVLETGVKDIRTILQQNLSDLREGLQPTLSSISDLQSRQTVDQRRIGASLNLLAQSLQLVTEGTFETRLRLPTETPTDGSDGDGHAQRDPVSMLRQVRSTSARPRPVMFDVDPGSACVGVGVGIGVGIGVGVH
;
A
#
# COMPACT_ATOMS: atom_id res chain seq x y z
N MET A 1 26.32 -14.13 -3.80
CA MET A 1 25.39 -14.60 -4.85
C MET A 1 23.92 -14.51 -4.44
N ASN A 2 23.38 -15.39 -3.57
CA ASN A 2 21.92 -15.49 -3.32
C ASN A 2 21.20 -14.18 -2.95
N ALA A 3 21.83 -13.27 -2.21
CA ALA A 3 21.30 -11.93 -1.97
C ALA A 3 21.00 -11.16 -3.28
N LEU A 4 21.91 -11.17 -4.27
CA LEU A 4 21.66 -10.54 -5.57
C LEU A 4 20.49 -11.17 -6.32
N CYS A 5 20.31 -12.49 -6.20
CA CYS A 5 19.16 -13.20 -6.77
C CYS A 5 17.83 -12.77 -6.14
N HIS A 6 17.85 -12.38 -4.87
CA HIS A 6 16.68 -11.87 -4.14
C HIS A 6 16.45 -10.39 -4.45
N TYR A 7 17.36 -9.51 -4.02
CA TYR A 7 17.24 -8.05 -4.15
C TYR A 7 17.20 -7.56 -5.60
N GLY A 8 17.90 -8.26 -6.49
CA GLY A 8 17.95 -7.94 -7.91
C GLY A 8 16.97 -8.71 -8.78
N LEU A 9 16.17 -9.62 -8.21
CA LEU A 9 15.25 -10.53 -8.93
C LEU A 9 15.91 -11.34 -10.07
N LEU A 10 17.22 -11.62 -9.94
CA LEU A 10 18.02 -12.33 -10.94
C LEU A 10 17.69 -13.82 -10.95
N ARG A 11 17.72 -14.48 -12.12
CA ARG A 11 17.84 -15.95 -12.12
C ARG A 11 19.21 -16.30 -11.53
N GLY A 12 19.30 -17.45 -10.87
CA GLY A 12 20.59 -17.97 -10.41
C GLY A 12 21.55 -18.38 -11.54
N GLU A 13 21.20 -18.13 -12.80
CA GLU A 13 22.02 -18.26 -14.01
C GLU A 13 22.59 -16.89 -14.39
N ASP A 14 21.74 -15.88 -14.60
CA ASP A 14 22.13 -14.47 -14.73
C ASP A 14 23.15 -14.09 -13.63
N ALA A 15 22.88 -14.46 -12.37
CA ALA A 15 23.73 -14.17 -11.22
C ALA A 15 25.08 -14.93 -11.14
N ARG A 16 25.31 -15.93 -12.02
CA ARG A 16 26.62 -16.61 -12.16
C ARG A 16 27.43 -16.03 -13.32
N GLY A 17 26.78 -15.40 -14.29
CA GLY A 17 27.44 -14.73 -15.41
C GLY A 17 28.05 -13.36 -15.05
N ILE A 18 27.83 -12.86 -13.84
CA ILE A 18 28.37 -11.56 -13.40
C ILE A 18 29.89 -11.64 -13.24
N GLN A 19 30.61 -10.74 -13.91
CA GLN A 19 32.05 -10.51 -13.77
C GLN A 19 32.31 -9.26 -12.92
N LEU A 20 33.56 -9.00 -12.53
CA LEU A 20 33.92 -7.77 -11.80
C LEU A 20 33.57 -6.46 -12.55
N PRO A 21 33.81 -6.29 -13.87
CA PRO A 21 33.45 -5.04 -14.58
C PRO A 21 31.95 -4.75 -14.63
N ASP A 22 31.09 -5.74 -14.41
CA ASP A 22 29.64 -5.55 -14.40
C ASP A 22 29.15 -4.84 -13.14
N VAL A 23 29.95 -4.79 -12.06
CA VAL A 23 29.54 -4.26 -10.76
C VAL A 23 30.14 -2.88 -10.52
N GLN A 24 29.29 -1.89 -10.30
CA GLN A 24 29.69 -0.52 -9.98
C GLN A 24 28.75 0.10 -8.95
N HIS A 25 29.12 1.25 -8.39
CA HIS A 25 28.20 2.08 -7.60
C HIS A 25 27.83 3.33 -8.37
N LEU A 26 26.64 3.88 -8.09
CA LEU A 26 26.24 5.23 -8.47
C LEU A 26 25.59 5.91 -7.25
N PRO A 27 25.85 7.21 -7.00
CA PRO A 27 25.07 7.96 -6.02
C PRO A 27 23.63 8.13 -6.52
N LEU A 28 22.63 7.86 -5.67
CA LEU A 28 21.25 8.26 -5.93
C LEU A 28 21.06 9.71 -5.49
N GLU A 29 21.62 10.62 -6.29
CA GLU A 29 21.51 12.06 -6.08
C GLU A 29 20.06 12.51 -5.87
N HIS A 30 19.85 13.22 -4.77
CA HIS A 30 18.64 13.89 -4.31
C HIS A 30 17.32 13.05 -4.31
N ARG A 31 16.56 13.20 -3.21
CA ARG A 31 15.22 12.64 -2.95
C ARG A 31 15.13 11.21 -2.39
N GLU A 32 16.20 10.44 -2.21
CA GLU A 32 16.04 9.11 -1.56
C GLU A 32 15.82 9.20 -0.04
N GLY A 33 16.55 10.05 0.68
CA GLY A 33 16.34 10.28 2.11
C GLY A 33 17.40 11.18 2.76
N PRO A 34 17.42 11.30 4.10
CA PRO A 34 18.41 12.12 4.81
C PRO A 34 19.80 11.46 4.92
N THR A 35 19.90 10.13 4.82
CA THR A 35 21.20 9.44 4.71
C THR A 35 21.64 9.44 3.23
N PRO A 36 22.92 9.69 2.91
CA PRO A 36 23.44 9.51 1.55
C PRO A 36 23.16 8.08 1.05
N CYS A 37 22.48 7.98 -0.09
CA CYS A 37 22.03 6.71 -0.65
C CYS A 37 22.81 6.40 -1.93
N ASP A 38 23.55 5.30 -1.92
CA ASP A 38 24.26 4.77 -3.08
C ASP A 38 23.61 3.48 -3.55
N ILE A 39 23.48 3.35 -4.86
CA ILE A 39 23.01 2.13 -5.49
C ILE A 39 24.19 1.35 -6.05
N MET A 40 24.32 0.10 -5.61
CA MET A 40 25.14 -0.88 -6.31
C MET A 40 24.35 -1.29 -7.56
N VAL A 41 24.94 -1.06 -8.73
CA VAL A 41 24.39 -1.43 -10.03
C VAL A 41 25.19 -2.60 -10.59
N VAL A 42 24.48 -3.63 -11.04
CA VAL A 42 25.02 -4.72 -11.84
C VAL A 42 24.50 -4.57 -13.27
N LEU A 43 25.40 -4.47 -14.24
CA LEU A 43 25.06 -4.61 -15.65
C LEU A 43 24.76 -6.08 -15.95
N LEU A 44 23.77 -6.31 -16.81
CA LEU A 44 23.35 -7.62 -17.27
C LEU A 44 23.37 -7.59 -18.81
N LEU A 45 24.50 -7.99 -19.37
CA LEU A 45 24.69 -8.09 -20.82
C LEU A 45 24.01 -9.36 -21.34
N ASP A 46 24.38 -10.51 -20.79
CA ASP A 46 23.81 -11.81 -21.15
C ASP A 46 22.65 -12.24 -20.23
N GLY A 47 21.60 -12.81 -20.82
CA GLY A 47 20.51 -13.41 -20.06
C GLY A 47 19.40 -13.98 -20.95
N LYS A 48 18.70 -15.02 -20.48
CA LYS A 48 17.68 -15.76 -21.26
C LYS A 48 16.43 -14.97 -21.67
N THR A 49 16.32 -13.70 -21.27
CA THR A 49 15.28 -12.75 -21.71
C THR A 49 15.83 -11.60 -22.56
N ASN A 50 17.14 -11.54 -22.81
CA ASN A 50 17.77 -10.48 -23.59
C ASN A 50 17.94 -10.88 -25.07
N GLN A 51 16.84 -11.21 -25.75
CA GLN A 51 16.85 -11.64 -27.15
C GLN A 51 17.32 -10.56 -28.14
N HIS A 52 17.45 -9.31 -27.69
CA HIS A 52 17.84 -8.15 -28.51
C HIS A 52 19.22 -7.57 -28.16
N GLY A 53 19.93 -8.12 -27.15
CA GLY A 53 21.25 -7.63 -26.74
C GLY A 53 21.25 -6.28 -26.01
N ASN A 54 20.11 -5.82 -25.49
CA ASN A 54 19.96 -4.53 -24.82
C ASN A 54 20.60 -4.59 -23.42
N THR A 55 21.37 -3.58 -23.01
CA THR A 55 21.96 -3.53 -21.66
C THR A 55 20.87 -3.48 -20.59
N GLN A 56 20.70 -4.57 -19.84
CA GLN A 56 19.79 -4.62 -18.70
C GLN A 56 20.53 -4.27 -17.41
N TYR A 57 19.81 -3.80 -16.40
CA TYR A 57 20.38 -3.41 -15.12
C TYR A 57 19.70 -4.15 -13.95
N MET A 58 20.47 -4.34 -12.89
CA MET A 58 20.01 -4.70 -11.57
C MET A 58 20.54 -3.66 -10.59
N GLY A 59 19.72 -3.26 -9.63
CA GLY A 59 20.07 -2.28 -8.61
C GLY A 59 19.80 -2.81 -7.21
N ALA A 60 20.63 -2.44 -6.24
CA ALA A 60 20.39 -2.66 -4.83
C ALA A 60 20.97 -1.51 -4.00
N ILE A 61 20.25 -1.07 -2.97
CA ILE A 61 20.73 -0.13 -1.95
C ILE A 61 20.97 -0.89 -0.63
N ARG A 62 21.60 -0.25 0.36
CA ARG A 62 21.78 -0.87 1.69
C ARG A 62 20.41 -1.16 2.32
N ASN A 63 20.19 -2.38 2.83
CA ASN A 63 19.01 -2.69 3.64
C ASN A 63 19.11 -1.97 4.99
N LYS A 64 17.96 -1.56 5.55
CA LYS A 64 17.80 -1.07 6.92
C LYS A 64 18.39 -2.04 7.97
N ASN A 65 18.21 -3.34 7.78
CA ASN A 65 18.85 -4.40 8.55
C ASN A 65 20.27 -4.67 8.00
N TRP A 66 21.20 -5.05 8.88
CA TRP A 66 22.61 -5.26 8.50
C TRP A 66 22.87 -6.67 7.97
N ASP A 67 22.23 -7.67 8.56
CA ASP A 67 22.31 -9.09 8.21
C ASP A 67 21.54 -9.44 6.93
N GLU A 68 20.59 -8.58 6.56
CA GLU A 68 19.89 -8.63 5.28
C GLU A 68 20.54 -7.75 4.19
N CYS A 69 21.61 -7.01 4.49
CA CYS A 69 22.15 -5.99 3.60
C CYS A 69 22.84 -6.57 2.33
N PRO A 70 22.35 -6.30 1.10
CA PRO A 70 23.01 -6.78 -0.12
C PRO A 70 24.41 -6.20 -0.32
N LEU A 71 24.61 -4.92 0.07
CA LEU A 71 25.91 -4.26 -0.01
C LEU A 71 26.84 -4.72 1.12
N GLY A 72 26.31 -5.00 2.32
CA GLY A 72 27.06 -5.64 3.40
C GLY A 72 27.57 -7.03 2.99
N ALA A 73 26.68 -7.87 2.46
CA ALA A 73 27.03 -9.18 1.92
C ALA A 73 28.02 -9.11 0.74
N MET A 74 27.96 -8.06 -0.09
CA MET A 74 28.95 -7.81 -1.14
C MET A 74 30.30 -7.41 -0.57
N ALA A 75 30.34 -6.46 0.36
CA ALA A 75 31.55 -5.99 1.02
C ALA A 75 32.28 -7.16 1.70
N MET A 76 31.54 -7.95 2.49
CA MET A 76 32.04 -9.16 3.16
C MET A 76 32.59 -10.20 2.18
N TRP A 77 31.94 -10.39 1.03
CA TRP A 77 32.39 -11.32 0.00
C TRP A 77 33.68 -10.86 -0.71
N LEU A 78 33.73 -9.60 -1.15
CA LEU A 78 34.90 -9.05 -1.83
C LEU A 78 36.10 -8.90 -0.88
N PHE A 79 35.85 -8.56 0.39
CA PHE A 79 36.88 -8.51 1.43
C PHE A 79 37.45 -9.90 1.72
N TYR A 80 36.59 -10.92 1.82
CA TYR A 80 37.05 -12.31 1.93
C TYR A 80 37.96 -12.68 0.75
N ARG A 81 37.55 -12.39 -0.50
CA ARG A 81 38.35 -12.68 -1.70
C ARG A 81 39.71 -11.96 -1.68
N PHE A 82 39.71 -10.63 -1.58
CA PHE A 82 40.91 -9.83 -1.84
C PHE A 82 41.85 -9.66 -0.63
N GLN A 83 41.43 -10.02 0.60
CA GLN A 83 42.26 -9.85 1.81
C GLN A 83 42.37 -11.08 2.72
N LEU A 84 41.58 -12.15 2.53
CA LEU A 84 41.58 -13.31 3.45
C LEU A 84 41.71 -14.69 2.78
N SER A 85 41.25 -14.87 1.54
CA SER A 85 41.19 -16.18 0.89
C SER A 85 42.52 -16.66 0.29
N GLY A 86 43.50 -15.76 0.16
CA GLY A 86 44.73 -16.02 -0.60
C GLY A 86 44.53 -16.06 -2.12
N GLU A 87 43.43 -15.49 -2.64
CA GLU A 87 43.17 -15.47 -4.08
C GLU A 87 44.17 -14.56 -4.83
N THR A 88 45.11 -15.19 -5.52
CA THR A 88 46.04 -14.50 -6.45
C THR A 88 45.43 -14.25 -7.83
N PHE A 89 45.90 -13.20 -8.52
CA PHE A 89 45.46 -12.78 -9.86
C PHE A 89 46.65 -12.65 -10.83
N GLY A 90 46.37 -12.77 -12.14
CA GLY A 90 47.35 -12.66 -13.21
C GLY A 90 48.47 -13.72 -13.17
N ALA A 91 49.43 -13.61 -14.10
CA ALA A 91 50.62 -14.47 -14.12
C ALA A 91 51.65 -14.11 -13.04
N GLN A 92 51.53 -12.91 -12.44
CA GLN A 92 52.43 -12.40 -11.40
C GLN A 92 51.97 -12.80 -9.97
N HIS A 93 50.83 -13.50 -9.86
CA HIS A 93 50.21 -13.90 -8.60
C HIS A 93 49.91 -12.74 -7.63
N ASP A 94 49.52 -11.58 -8.18
CA ASP A 94 49.15 -10.38 -7.41
C ASP A 94 48.00 -10.65 -6.43
N SER A 95 47.99 -10.00 -5.26
CA SER A 95 46.91 -10.11 -4.26
C SER A 95 45.62 -9.38 -4.64
N PHE A 96 45.64 -8.62 -5.74
CA PHE A 96 44.51 -7.85 -6.25
C PHE A 96 44.63 -7.71 -7.78
N PRO A 97 43.53 -7.78 -8.55
CA PRO A 97 43.61 -7.78 -10.01
C PRO A 97 44.11 -6.45 -10.60
N ARG A 98 44.84 -6.56 -11.72
CA ARG A 98 45.41 -5.44 -12.47
C ARG A 98 44.36 -4.69 -13.30
N MET A 99 44.19 -3.40 -13.05
CA MET A 99 43.12 -2.57 -13.65
C MET A 99 43.55 -1.84 -14.92
N ASP A 100 44.84 -1.87 -15.27
CA ASP A 100 45.44 -1.16 -16.42
C ASP A 100 45.30 -1.92 -17.76
N GLU A 101 44.94 -3.20 -17.72
CA GLU A 101 44.74 -4.04 -18.90
C GLU A 101 43.38 -4.76 -18.82
N PRO A 102 42.35 -4.31 -19.56
CA PRO A 102 41.00 -4.89 -19.52
C PRO A 102 40.97 -6.40 -19.73
N ALA A 103 41.82 -6.93 -20.62
CA ALA A 103 41.93 -8.36 -20.88
C ALA A 103 42.38 -9.21 -19.66
N GLN A 104 43.05 -8.61 -18.67
CA GLN A 104 43.46 -9.32 -17.46
C GLN A 104 42.38 -9.38 -16.37
N TRP A 105 41.46 -8.41 -16.32
CA TRP A 105 40.49 -8.31 -15.22
C TRP A 105 39.01 -8.43 -15.62
N TYR A 106 38.65 -8.14 -16.88
CA TYR A 106 37.28 -8.35 -17.36
C TYR A 106 36.84 -9.81 -17.21
N PRO A 107 37.64 -10.84 -17.55
CA PRO A 107 37.24 -12.24 -17.39
C PRO A 107 37.07 -12.73 -15.94
N ILE A 108 37.34 -11.90 -14.93
CA ILE A 108 37.27 -12.32 -13.52
C ILE A 108 35.81 -12.36 -13.08
N TRP A 109 35.29 -13.57 -12.89
CA TRP A 109 33.96 -13.81 -12.36
C TRP A 109 33.80 -13.23 -10.96
N LEU A 110 32.63 -12.65 -10.67
CA LEU A 110 32.26 -12.19 -9.33
C LEU A 110 32.10 -13.35 -8.35
N PHE A 111 31.63 -14.50 -8.84
CA PHE A 111 31.53 -15.77 -8.11
C PHE A 111 32.25 -16.87 -8.92
N PRO A 112 33.59 -16.99 -8.80
CA PRO A 112 34.34 -18.02 -9.49
C PRO A 112 33.96 -19.43 -8.99
N GLY A 113 34.24 -20.43 -9.82
CA GLY A 113 34.17 -21.83 -9.46
C GLY A 113 35.44 -22.32 -8.78
N GLU A 114 35.61 -23.65 -8.78
CA GLU A 114 36.83 -24.32 -8.32
C GLU A 114 38.04 -23.97 -9.21
N LYS A 115 37.80 -23.70 -10.50
CA LYS A 115 38.76 -23.04 -11.39
C LYS A 115 38.41 -21.54 -11.49
N LYS A 116 39.39 -20.66 -11.29
CA LYS A 116 39.20 -19.19 -11.22
C LYS A 116 38.73 -18.55 -12.52
N ASP A 117 39.08 -19.16 -13.66
CA ASP A 117 38.72 -18.78 -15.02
C ASP A 117 37.26 -19.11 -15.39
N MET A 118 36.56 -19.87 -14.55
CA MET A 118 35.18 -20.29 -14.75
C MET A 118 34.25 -19.75 -13.65
N PRO A 119 32.98 -19.47 -13.95
CA PRO A 119 31.99 -19.14 -12.92
C PRO A 119 31.64 -20.39 -12.10
N ILE A 120 31.09 -20.19 -10.90
CA ILE A 120 30.54 -21.28 -10.10
C ILE A 120 29.51 -22.10 -10.92
N SER A 121 29.59 -23.43 -10.86
CA SER A 121 28.71 -24.29 -11.65
C SER A 121 27.26 -24.22 -11.17
N ALA A 122 26.32 -24.59 -12.06
CA ALA A 122 24.89 -24.64 -11.71
C ALA A 122 24.62 -25.58 -10.53
N ASP A 123 25.30 -26.73 -10.49
CA ASP A 123 25.14 -27.73 -9.43
C ASP A 123 25.83 -27.32 -8.12
N ALA A 124 26.99 -26.65 -8.18
CA ALA A 124 27.63 -26.10 -6.98
C ALA A 124 26.76 -24.99 -6.36
N HIS A 125 26.20 -24.10 -7.17
CA HIS A 125 25.20 -23.11 -6.73
C HIS A 125 23.96 -23.81 -6.15
N ALA A 126 23.40 -24.82 -6.83
CA ALA A 126 22.24 -25.55 -6.35
C ALA A 126 22.52 -26.24 -4.99
N LYS A 127 23.66 -26.93 -4.85
CA LYS A 127 24.09 -27.61 -3.62
C LYS A 127 24.27 -26.64 -2.46
N ALA A 128 24.97 -25.52 -2.67
CA ALA A 128 25.17 -24.49 -1.65
C ALA A 128 23.83 -23.87 -1.21
N THR A 129 22.93 -23.59 -2.16
CA THR A 129 21.59 -23.05 -1.86
C THR A 129 20.71 -24.04 -1.10
N LYS A 130 20.75 -25.34 -1.45
CA LYS A 130 20.03 -26.38 -0.68
C LYS A 130 20.49 -26.41 0.78
N ALA A 131 21.80 -26.48 1.02
CA ALA A 131 22.36 -26.52 2.37
C ALA A 131 22.01 -25.30 3.22
N VAL A 132 21.95 -24.09 2.63
CA VAL A 132 21.50 -22.87 3.31
C VAL A 132 20.01 -22.96 3.67
N LEU A 133 19.16 -23.39 2.74
CA LEU A 133 17.71 -23.52 2.95
C LEU A 133 17.36 -24.63 3.97
N GLU A 134 18.05 -25.76 3.92
CA GLU A 134 17.95 -26.87 4.89
C GLU A 134 18.33 -26.40 6.30
N ARG A 135 19.44 -25.65 6.44
CA ARG A 135 19.86 -25.04 7.71
C ARG A 135 18.91 -23.96 8.22
N ALA A 136 18.17 -23.31 7.33
CA ALA A 136 17.06 -22.40 7.65
C ALA A 136 15.72 -23.13 7.90
N GLY A 137 15.70 -24.46 7.94
CA GLY A 137 14.49 -25.27 8.20
C GLY A 137 13.55 -25.46 7.01
N VAL A 138 13.89 -24.95 5.82
CA VAL A 138 13.06 -25.00 4.62
C VAL A 138 13.20 -26.38 3.95
N ARG A 139 12.37 -27.34 4.37
CA ARG A 139 12.45 -28.75 3.93
C ARG A 139 11.90 -29.03 2.51
N GLN A 140 10.98 -28.22 2.00
CA GLN A 140 10.32 -28.44 0.70
C GLN A 140 11.05 -27.69 -0.42
N LEU A 141 12.09 -28.30 -0.97
CA LEU A 141 12.95 -27.66 -1.98
C LEU A 141 12.49 -27.96 -3.41
N SER A 142 12.17 -26.90 -4.15
CA SER A 142 11.82 -26.99 -5.58
C SER A 142 12.99 -27.54 -6.42
N LYS A 143 12.66 -28.32 -7.46
CA LYS A 143 13.61 -28.77 -8.50
C LYS A 143 14.39 -27.60 -9.12
N LYS A 144 13.82 -26.39 -9.15
CA LYS A 144 14.45 -25.14 -9.65
C LYS A 144 15.03 -24.29 -8.51
N VAL A 145 15.79 -24.90 -7.60
CA VAL A 145 16.24 -24.29 -6.33
C VAL A 145 16.99 -22.95 -6.51
N THR A 146 17.81 -22.83 -7.55
CA THR A 146 18.57 -21.62 -7.91
C THR A 146 17.71 -20.45 -8.41
N HIS A 147 16.40 -20.64 -8.61
CA HIS A 147 15.45 -19.60 -8.97
C HIS A 147 14.52 -19.19 -7.81
N ILE A 148 14.60 -19.85 -6.65
CA ILE A 148 13.74 -19.56 -5.48
C ILE A 148 13.86 -18.09 -5.06
N PHE A 149 15.08 -17.54 -5.05
CA PHE A 149 15.32 -16.17 -4.58
C PHE A 149 14.61 -15.11 -5.42
N ARG A 150 14.61 -15.21 -6.76
CA ARG A 150 13.82 -14.34 -7.65
C ARG A 150 12.33 -14.36 -7.32
N GLY A 151 11.79 -15.56 -7.10
CA GLY A 151 10.39 -15.71 -6.71
C GLY A 151 10.09 -15.16 -5.31
N SER A 152 11.03 -15.28 -4.38
CA SER A 152 10.88 -14.72 -3.01
C SER A 152 10.95 -13.20 -3.00
N GLY A 153 11.88 -12.59 -3.74
CA GLY A 153 11.99 -11.14 -3.84
C GLY A 153 10.76 -10.53 -4.51
N ALA A 154 10.25 -11.13 -5.58
CA ALA A 154 9.07 -10.60 -6.26
C ALA A 154 7.83 -10.59 -5.34
N ARG A 155 7.60 -11.67 -4.58
CA ARG A 155 6.52 -11.74 -3.57
C ARG A 155 6.76 -10.82 -2.36
N MET A 156 8.02 -10.58 -1.99
CA MET A 156 8.35 -9.68 -0.88
C MET A 156 8.15 -8.21 -1.29
N ALA A 157 8.48 -7.84 -2.53
CA ALA A 157 8.24 -6.51 -3.07
C ALA A 157 6.73 -6.21 -3.21
N ASP A 158 5.96 -7.20 -3.67
CA ASP A 158 4.49 -7.17 -3.73
C ASP A 158 3.88 -6.98 -2.33
N LEU A 159 4.25 -7.85 -1.38
CA LEU A 159 3.81 -7.77 0.03
C LEU A 159 4.16 -6.44 0.72
N PHE A 160 5.27 -5.80 0.33
CA PHE A 160 5.71 -4.52 0.87
C PHE A 160 5.30 -3.30 0.02
N GLY A 161 4.44 -3.48 -0.99
CA GLY A 161 3.78 -2.37 -1.69
C GLY A 161 4.62 -1.64 -2.74
N ALA A 162 5.47 -2.35 -3.48
CA ALA A 162 5.93 -1.89 -4.80
C ALA A 162 4.88 -2.21 -5.87
N SER A 163 4.73 -1.35 -6.88
CA SER A 163 3.77 -1.56 -7.96
C SER A 163 4.14 -2.77 -8.85
N GLU A 164 3.13 -3.48 -9.38
CA GLU A 164 3.35 -4.63 -10.26
C GLU A 164 4.18 -4.26 -11.50
N THR A 165 4.03 -3.03 -12.01
CA THR A 165 4.84 -2.46 -13.09
C THR A 165 6.31 -2.35 -12.71
N ASP A 166 6.64 -1.83 -11.52
CA ASP A 166 8.02 -1.71 -11.05
C ASP A 166 8.64 -3.10 -10.75
N ILE A 167 7.85 -4.04 -10.22
CA ILE A 167 8.24 -5.44 -10.02
C ILE A 167 8.48 -6.16 -11.36
N ARG A 168 7.63 -5.94 -12.38
CA ARG A 168 7.82 -6.47 -13.74
C ARG A 168 9.09 -5.93 -14.39
N ARG A 169 9.39 -4.63 -14.23
CA ARG A 169 10.66 -4.03 -14.66
C ARG A 169 11.84 -4.61 -13.91
N GLY A 170 11.78 -4.65 -12.58
CA GLY A 170 12.84 -5.18 -11.73
C GLY A 170 13.11 -6.67 -11.90
N GLY A 171 12.12 -7.46 -12.32
CA GLY A 171 12.32 -8.84 -12.75
C GLY A 171 12.96 -8.97 -14.14
N ARG A 172 12.87 -7.95 -14.99
CA ARG A 172 12.96 -8.05 -16.46
C ARG A 172 11.97 -9.08 -17.00
N TRP A 173 10.70 -8.85 -16.65
CA TRP A 173 9.52 -9.53 -17.20
C TRP A 173 8.73 -8.65 -18.18
N ASP A 174 8.92 -7.33 -18.13
CA ASP A 174 8.39 -6.41 -19.14
C ASP A 174 9.12 -6.62 -20.48
N MET A 175 8.35 -6.88 -21.54
CA MET A 175 8.83 -7.09 -22.91
C MET A 175 8.32 -6.01 -23.87
N SER A 176 7.75 -4.91 -23.36
CA SER A 176 7.30 -3.79 -24.18
C SER A 176 8.48 -3.07 -24.85
N SER A 177 8.29 -2.60 -26.08
CA SER A 177 9.30 -1.82 -26.82
C SER A 177 9.74 -0.57 -26.03
N MET A 178 8.81 0.06 -25.29
CA MET A 178 9.10 1.17 -24.38
C MET A 178 10.11 0.77 -23.29
N ALA A 179 9.85 -0.34 -22.58
CA ALA A 179 10.75 -0.84 -21.55
C ALA A 179 12.10 -1.32 -22.10
N GLN A 180 12.11 -1.92 -23.29
CA GLN A 180 13.31 -2.49 -23.90
C GLN A 180 14.26 -1.43 -24.50
N HIS A 181 13.75 -0.34 -25.09
CA HIS A 181 14.58 0.63 -25.81
C HIS A 181 14.71 2.01 -25.14
N TYR A 182 13.77 2.40 -24.26
CA TYR A 182 13.70 3.77 -23.74
C TYR A 182 13.79 3.89 -22.21
N LEU A 183 13.39 2.87 -21.44
CA LEU A 183 13.29 2.96 -19.97
C LEU A 183 14.47 2.33 -19.23
N THR A 184 15.66 2.92 -19.34
CA THR A 184 16.88 2.55 -18.59
C THR A 184 16.80 2.76 -17.07
N THR A 185 15.70 3.33 -16.54
CA THR A 185 15.55 3.64 -15.13
C THR A 185 15.46 2.40 -14.24
N LEU A 186 16.21 2.42 -13.13
CA LEU A 186 16.17 1.39 -12.09
C LEU A 186 14.80 1.38 -11.36
N PRO A 187 14.30 0.20 -10.95
CA PRO A 187 12.98 0.02 -10.33
C PRO A 187 12.96 0.51 -8.87
N ARG A 188 12.83 1.82 -8.67
CA ARG A 188 13.12 2.46 -7.36
C ARG A 188 12.12 2.09 -6.26
N GLU A 189 10.88 1.70 -6.58
CA GLU A 189 9.93 1.24 -5.54
C GLU A 189 10.36 -0.13 -5.03
N THR A 190 10.58 -1.08 -5.95
CA THR A 190 11.05 -2.44 -5.70
C THR A 190 12.35 -2.44 -4.90
N ILE A 191 13.30 -1.56 -5.25
CA ILE A 191 14.60 -1.44 -4.58
C ILE A 191 14.45 -0.91 -3.15
N ARG A 192 13.56 0.06 -2.90
CA ARG A 192 13.30 0.58 -1.54
C ARG A 192 12.65 -0.47 -0.65
N VAL A 193 11.57 -1.11 -1.13
CA VAL A 193 10.79 -2.05 -0.30
C VAL A 193 11.59 -3.30 0.05
N LEU A 194 12.37 -3.84 -0.88
CA LEU A 194 13.26 -4.96 -0.57
C LEU A 194 14.41 -4.54 0.36
N ALA A 195 14.83 -3.28 0.35
CA ALA A 195 15.80 -2.75 1.32
C ALA A 195 15.17 -2.36 2.69
N GLY A 196 13.89 -2.66 2.93
CA GLY A 196 13.21 -2.37 4.20
C GLY A 196 12.75 -0.92 4.37
N PHE A 197 12.58 -0.19 3.26
CA PHE A 197 12.07 1.19 3.24
C PHE A 197 10.72 1.28 2.50
N PRO A 198 9.81 2.19 2.89
CA PRO A 198 8.59 2.42 2.12
C PRO A 198 8.87 2.77 0.64
N SER A 199 7.97 2.34 -0.26
CA SER A 199 8.11 2.55 -1.71
C SER A 199 8.21 4.03 -2.11
N SER A 200 7.62 4.92 -1.31
CA SER A 200 7.70 6.38 -1.48
C SER A 200 9.12 6.94 -1.27
N PRO A 201 9.60 7.89 -2.10
CA PRO A 201 10.89 8.55 -1.93
C PRO A 201 10.98 9.41 -0.66
N GLY A 202 12.20 9.70 -0.23
CA GLY A 202 12.53 10.67 0.83
C GLY A 202 12.75 10.07 2.22
N GLN A 203 12.65 8.75 2.35
CA GLN A 203 12.62 8.04 3.64
C GLN A 203 13.82 7.12 3.90
N PHE A 204 14.82 7.07 3.00
CA PHE A 204 16.05 6.32 3.21
C PHE A 204 16.86 6.89 4.39
N TRP A 205 16.81 6.17 5.51
CA TRP A 205 17.53 6.50 6.75
C TRP A 205 18.16 5.24 7.34
N LEU A 206 19.46 5.27 7.58
CA LEU A 206 20.17 4.17 8.24
C LEU A 206 20.61 4.63 9.63
N GLU A 207 20.00 4.07 10.68
CA GLU A 207 20.36 4.38 12.07
C GLU A 207 21.84 4.06 12.36
N ARG A 208 22.40 3.06 11.67
CA ARG A 208 23.80 2.63 11.77
C ARG A 208 24.79 3.41 10.90
N ASP A 209 24.35 4.41 10.12
CA ASP A 209 25.30 5.19 9.31
C ASP A 209 26.04 6.21 10.16
N LEU A 210 27.36 6.00 10.28
CA LEU A 210 28.34 6.78 11.01
C LEU A 210 29.64 6.77 10.20
N ASP A 211 30.36 7.89 10.16
CA ASP A 211 31.61 7.99 9.41
C ASP A 211 32.74 7.23 10.15
N PRO A 212 33.39 6.22 9.52
CA PRO A 212 34.54 5.54 10.11
C PRO A 212 35.79 6.44 10.14
N PRO A 213 36.70 6.25 11.11
CA PRO A 213 38.05 6.78 11.04
C PRO A 213 38.76 6.41 9.73
N GLU A 214 39.37 7.40 9.08
CA GLU A 214 40.05 7.24 7.78
C GLU A 214 41.18 6.18 7.83
N GLU A 215 41.84 6.05 8.98
CA GLU A 215 42.86 5.03 9.27
C GLU A 215 42.31 3.61 9.12
N LEU A 216 41.07 3.36 9.57
CA LEU A 216 40.41 2.05 9.44
C LEU A 216 39.94 1.81 8.01
N GLU A 217 39.49 2.85 7.30
CA GLU A 217 39.15 2.74 5.87
C GLU A 217 40.36 2.41 5.00
N LYS A 218 41.54 2.97 5.31
CA LYS A 218 42.80 2.69 4.60
C LYS A 218 43.23 1.22 4.70
N LEU A 219 42.82 0.50 5.75
CA LEU A 219 43.11 -0.94 5.95
C LEU A 219 42.15 -1.87 5.19
N ILE A 220 41.08 -1.35 4.58
CA ILE A 220 40.10 -2.12 3.80
C ILE A 220 40.28 -1.77 2.31
N PHE A 221 40.46 -2.78 1.45
CA PHE A 221 40.78 -2.62 0.03
C PHE A 221 41.87 -1.56 -0.25
N PRO A 222 43.07 -1.60 0.37
CA PRO A 222 44.11 -0.58 0.16
C PRO A 222 44.49 -0.45 -1.33
N GLN A 223 44.54 -1.57 -2.05
CA GLN A 223 44.85 -1.61 -3.48
C GLN A 223 43.85 -0.83 -4.34
N ALA A 224 42.59 -0.68 -3.91
CA ALA A 224 41.58 0.04 -4.69
C ALA A 224 41.89 1.55 -4.83
N ALA A 225 42.44 2.16 -3.78
CA ALA A 225 42.90 3.55 -3.84
C ALA A 225 44.14 3.69 -4.73
N LEU A 226 45.12 2.80 -4.55
CA LEU A 226 46.36 2.79 -5.35
C LEU A 226 46.10 2.58 -6.85
N TRP A 227 45.10 1.77 -7.22
CA TRP A 227 44.69 1.61 -8.61
C TRP A 227 43.93 2.82 -9.15
N LEU A 228 43.06 3.45 -8.35
CA LEU A 228 42.34 4.66 -8.77
C LEU A 228 43.29 5.85 -9.00
N GLU A 229 44.34 5.97 -8.20
CA GLU A 229 45.45 6.92 -8.41
C GLU A 229 46.22 6.60 -9.71
N LYS A 230 46.72 5.37 -9.86
CA LYS A 230 47.44 4.93 -11.07
C LYS A 230 46.63 5.15 -12.35
N MET A 231 45.31 4.95 -12.31
CA MET A 231 44.42 5.15 -13.45
C MET A 231 44.36 6.60 -13.94
N GLN A 232 44.72 7.60 -13.13
CA GLN A 232 44.82 8.99 -13.59
C GLN A 232 45.95 9.17 -14.63
N HIS A 233 47.01 8.37 -14.50
CA HIS A 233 48.19 8.37 -15.38
C HIS A 233 48.13 7.35 -16.52
N VAL A 234 47.10 6.48 -16.55
CA VAL A 234 46.87 5.54 -17.66
C VAL A 234 46.39 6.31 -18.90
N PRO A 235 46.94 6.04 -20.11
CA PRO A 235 46.47 6.68 -21.35
C PRO A 235 44.98 6.52 -21.56
N GLU A 236 44.33 7.55 -22.11
CA GLU A 236 42.87 7.64 -22.18
C GLU A 236 42.22 6.46 -22.91
N GLN A 237 42.88 5.95 -23.95
CA GLN A 237 42.46 4.80 -24.74
C GLN A 237 42.45 3.47 -23.94
N LYS A 238 43.05 3.44 -22.74
CA LYS A 238 43.04 2.33 -21.79
C LYS A 238 42.19 2.61 -20.53
N ARG A 239 41.75 3.85 -20.29
CA ARG A 239 40.94 4.20 -19.12
C ARG A 239 39.50 3.71 -19.31
N THR A 240 39.10 2.65 -18.61
CA THR A 240 37.72 2.13 -18.70
C THR A 240 36.81 2.72 -17.62
N ILE A 241 35.55 2.96 -17.98
CA ILE A 241 34.51 3.41 -17.04
C ILE A 241 34.25 2.30 -15.98
N ALA A 242 34.24 1.04 -16.40
CA ALA A 242 34.04 -0.12 -15.52
C ALA A 242 35.07 -0.20 -14.38
N ALA A 243 36.36 0.05 -14.65
CA ALA A 243 37.39 0.01 -13.60
C ALA A 243 37.19 1.16 -12.60
N HIS A 244 36.88 2.38 -13.06
CA HIS A 244 36.54 3.49 -12.15
C HIS A 244 35.27 3.17 -11.33
N GLY A 245 34.23 2.59 -11.94
CA GLY A 245 32.99 2.22 -11.27
C GLY A 245 33.17 1.15 -10.19
N PHE A 246 33.96 0.11 -10.49
CA PHE A 246 34.27 -0.99 -9.57
C PHE A 246 35.24 -0.56 -8.46
N LEU A 247 36.27 0.24 -8.76
CA LEU A 247 37.20 0.75 -7.75
C LEU A 247 36.51 1.69 -6.76
N ASN A 248 35.68 2.62 -7.24
CA ASN A 248 34.91 3.50 -6.35
C ASN A 248 33.84 2.73 -5.56
N LEU A 249 33.26 1.66 -6.12
CA LEU A 249 32.42 0.73 -5.36
C LEU A 249 33.21 0.10 -4.20
N LEU A 250 34.42 -0.43 -4.43
CA LEU A 250 35.26 -0.98 -3.36
C LEU A 250 35.57 0.06 -2.28
N LEU A 251 35.93 1.29 -2.66
CA LEU A 251 36.13 2.39 -1.72
C LEU A 251 34.86 2.66 -0.89
N ARG A 252 33.67 2.70 -1.51
CA ARG A 252 32.40 2.90 -0.79
C ARG A 252 32.03 1.72 0.10
N LEU A 253 32.40 0.50 -0.27
CA LEU A 253 32.19 -0.70 0.54
C LEU A 253 33.08 -0.77 1.79
N ARG A 254 34.14 0.06 1.91
CA ARG A 254 34.95 0.19 3.15
C ARG A 254 34.07 0.56 4.35
N ARG A 255 33.37 1.70 4.26
CA ARG A 255 32.35 2.17 5.21
C ARG A 255 31.32 1.11 5.54
N VAL A 256 30.77 0.47 4.50
CA VAL A 256 29.71 -0.55 4.65
C VAL A 256 30.22 -1.76 5.44
N LEU A 257 31.42 -2.26 5.12
CA LEU A 257 32.05 -3.36 5.84
C LEU A 257 32.29 -2.99 7.31
N LEU A 258 32.94 -1.86 7.57
CA LEU A 258 33.30 -1.43 8.93
C LEU A 258 32.06 -1.25 9.81
N GLN A 259 30.96 -0.70 9.27
CA GLN A 259 29.68 -0.57 9.98
C GLN A 259 28.99 -1.92 10.19
N ASP A 260 28.75 -2.70 9.12
CA ASP A 260 27.94 -3.92 9.19
C ASP A 260 28.70 -5.03 9.98
N CYS A 261 30.05 -5.03 9.98
CA CYS A 261 30.86 -5.90 10.82
C CYS A 261 30.76 -5.61 12.33
N GLY A 262 30.33 -4.42 12.75
CA GLY A 262 30.18 -4.11 14.18
C GLY A 262 29.08 -4.94 14.84
N PHE A 263 28.02 -5.21 14.09
CA PHE A 263 26.95 -6.14 14.49
C PHE A 263 27.36 -7.60 14.30
N LEU A 264 28.15 -7.90 13.25
CA LEU A 264 28.71 -9.23 13.03
C LEU A 264 29.57 -9.67 14.23
N GLN A 265 30.37 -8.77 14.80
CA GLN A 265 31.20 -9.03 15.98
C GLN A 265 30.37 -9.38 17.23
N GLN A 266 29.18 -8.79 17.39
CA GLN A 266 28.29 -9.12 18.51
C GLN A 266 27.51 -10.42 18.29
N ARG A 267 27.05 -10.70 17.07
CA ARG A 267 26.18 -11.86 16.79
C ARG A 267 26.97 -13.13 16.44
N HIS A 268 28.13 -12.97 15.83
CA HIS A 268 28.97 -14.04 15.26
C HIS A 268 30.47 -13.73 15.46
N PRO A 269 30.99 -13.65 16.70
CA PRO A 269 32.37 -13.28 16.99
C PRO A 269 33.42 -14.20 16.34
N ASP A 270 33.11 -15.49 16.17
CA ASP A 270 34.01 -16.48 15.54
C ASP A 270 34.11 -16.36 14.01
N ASN A 271 33.44 -15.39 13.40
CA ASN A 271 33.38 -15.24 11.94
C ASN A 271 34.78 -14.99 11.34
N LEU A 272 35.10 -15.72 10.28
CA LEU A 272 36.39 -15.69 9.58
C LEU A 272 36.83 -14.26 9.19
N LEU A 273 35.90 -13.37 8.86
CA LEU A 273 36.18 -11.98 8.48
C LEU A 273 36.84 -11.19 9.62
N LEU A 274 36.44 -11.45 10.87
CA LEU A 274 36.89 -10.75 12.07
C LEU A 274 38.31 -11.15 12.52
N ARG A 275 38.94 -12.08 11.80
CA ARG A 275 40.35 -12.46 12.00
C ARG A 275 41.34 -11.48 11.35
N HIS A 276 40.87 -10.56 10.49
CA HIS A 276 41.74 -9.51 9.94
C HIS A 276 42.07 -8.46 11.02
N ASP A 277 43.34 -8.08 11.12
CA ASP A 277 43.89 -7.26 12.22
C ASP A 277 43.12 -5.95 12.45
N VAL A 278 42.58 -5.34 11.39
CA VAL A 278 41.71 -4.15 11.47
C VAL A 278 40.60 -4.30 12.53
N PHE A 279 39.96 -5.46 12.63
CA PHE A 279 38.87 -5.73 13.57
C PHE A 279 39.36 -6.09 14.99
N GLN A 280 40.65 -6.41 15.11
CA GLN A 280 41.35 -6.64 16.39
C GLN A 280 41.81 -5.32 17.04
N THR A 281 41.88 -4.21 16.28
CA THR A 281 42.29 -2.89 16.82
C THR A 281 41.29 -2.32 17.82
N ASP A 282 41.78 -1.60 18.82
CA ASP A 282 40.91 -0.92 19.79
C ASP A 282 40.18 0.29 19.17
N ALA A 283 40.79 0.93 18.16
CA ALA A 283 40.13 1.93 17.32
C ALA A 283 38.88 1.36 16.64
N TYR A 284 38.96 0.16 16.07
CA TYR A 284 37.78 -0.50 15.50
C TYR A 284 36.76 -0.89 16.57
N LYS A 285 37.17 -1.48 17.69
CA LYS A 285 36.24 -1.87 18.78
C LYS A 285 35.46 -0.65 19.30
N ALA A 286 36.13 0.47 19.51
CA ALA A 286 35.51 1.73 19.94
C ALA A 286 34.53 2.30 18.91
N TYR A 287 34.87 2.22 17.61
CA TYR A 287 33.98 2.61 16.52
C TYR A 287 32.77 1.67 16.38
N ALA A 288 32.97 0.35 16.41
CA ALA A 288 31.92 -0.66 16.32
C ALA A 288 30.91 -0.53 17.47
N ALA A 289 31.38 -0.28 18.70
CA ALA A 289 30.52 0.01 19.84
C ALA A 289 29.65 1.25 19.60
N GLN A 290 30.20 2.32 19.03
CA GLN A 290 29.43 3.52 18.66
C GLN A 290 28.40 3.24 17.57
N VAL A 291 28.77 2.55 16.48
CA VAL A 291 27.84 2.19 15.38
C VAL A 291 26.64 1.40 15.91
N VAL A 292 26.88 0.39 16.75
CA VAL A 292 25.80 -0.44 17.30
C VAL A 292 24.96 0.33 18.31
N HIS A 293 25.57 1.06 19.26
CA HIS A 293 24.84 1.88 20.23
C HIS A 293 23.95 2.93 19.54
N ARG A 294 24.49 3.63 18.53
CA ARG A 294 23.77 4.59 17.70
C ARG A 294 22.51 3.99 17.08
N SER A 295 22.57 2.74 16.60
CA SER A 295 21.42 2.06 15.97
C SER A 295 20.25 1.76 16.91
N TYR A 296 20.50 1.62 18.21
CA TYR A 296 19.45 1.42 19.22
C TYR A 296 18.87 2.74 19.76
N VAL A 297 19.69 3.81 19.83
CA VAL A 297 19.32 5.08 20.46
C VAL A 297 18.79 6.12 19.47
N ILE A 298 19.40 6.25 18.29
CA ILE A 298 19.02 7.29 17.32
C ILE A 298 17.77 6.87 16.55
N ARG A 299 16.79 7.77 16.50
CA ARG A 299 15.59 7.64 15.67
C ARG A 299 15.77 8.39 14.35
N ALA A 300 15.01 7.99 13.33
CA ALA A 300 14.95 8.71 12.06
C ALA A 300 14.56 10.19 12.26
N PRO A 301 15.06 11.14 11.45
CA PRO A 301 14.68 12.55 11.56
C PRO A 301 13.16 12.75 11.54
N MET A 302 12.65 13.75 12.29
CA MET A 302 11.21 14.00 12.46
C MET A 302 10.45 14.08 11.13
N LYS A 303 11.07 14.63 10.08
CA LYS A 303 10.53 14.66 8.71
C LYS A 303 10.17 13.26 8.18
N VAL A 304 11.06 12.27 8.37
CA VAL A 304 10.84 10.89 7.91
C VAL A 304 9.73 10.22 8.72
N GLN A 305 9.75 10.39 10.05
CA GLN A 305 8.68 9.89 10.93
C GLN A 305 7.30 10.46 10.52
N PHE A 306 7.24 11.77 10.26
CA PHE A 306 6.02 12.44 9.83
C PHE A 306 5.55 11.94 8.45
N GLN A 307 6.45 11.78 7.49
CA GLN A 307 6.12 11.21 6.16
C GLN A 307 5.58 9.76 6.23
N GLN A 308 5.96 8.98 7.25
CA GLN A 308 5.46 7.62 7.48
C GLN A 308 4.06 7.61 8.14
N VAL A 309 3.78 8.59 9.00
CA VAL A 309 2.50 8.71 9.71
C VAL A 309 1.44 9.43 8.88
N MET A 310 1.81 10.36 7.99
CA MET A 310 0.86 11.17 7.22
C MET A 310 -0.19 10.41 6.41
N PRO A 311 0.11 9.30 5.69
CA PRO A 311 -0.92 8.52 4.99
C PRO A 311 -2.00 7.97 5.93
N HIS A 312 -1.59 7.54 7.13
CA HIS A 312 -2.49 7.01 8.16
C HIS A 312 -3.35 8.12 8.80
N LEU A 313 -2.84 9.35 8.88
CA LEU A 313 -3.62 10.52 9.31
C LEU A 313 -4.62 10.93 8.22
N HIS A 314 -4.19 10.98 6.96
CA HIS A 314 -5.04 11.35 5.82
C HIS A 314 -6.25 10.41 5.71
N ALA A 315 -6.01 9.09 5.65
CA ALA A 315 -7.10 8.10 5.58
C ALA A 315 -8.09 8.18 6.77
N LYS A 316 -7.62 8.56 7.97
CA LYS A 316 -8.51 8.82 9.12
C LYS A 316 -9.30 10.12 8.97
N MET A 317 -8.68 11.18 8.45
CA MET A 317 -9.37 12.46 8.16
C MET A 317 -10.41 12.29 7.05
N ASP A 318 -10.13 11.51 6.01
CA ASP A 318 -11.08 11.15 4.96
C ASP A 318 -12.26 10.35 5.53
N THR A 319 -11.98 9.37 6.39
CA THR A 319 -13.01 8.57 7.08
C THR A 319 -13.92 9.45 7.93
N VAL A 320 -13.35 10.38 8.73
CA VAL A 320 -14.11 11.33 9.55
C VAL A 320 -14.94 12.28 8.68
N SER A 321 -14.37 12.75 7.55
CA SER A 321 -15.06 13.63 6.60
C SER A 321 -16.24 12.93 5.94
N GLY A 322 -16.08 11.66 5.52
CA GLY A 322 -17.16 10.85 4.95
C GLY A 322 -18.28 10.53 5.95
N VAL A 323 -17.94 10.29 7.22
CA VAL A 323 -18.93 10.13 8.30
C VAL A 323 -19.69 11.44 8.54
N LEU A 324 -18.99 12.58 8.58
CA LEU A 324 -19.61 13.89 8.75
C LEU A 324 -20.54 14.25 7.57
N GLU A 325 -20.09 14.02 6.33
CA GLU A 325 -20.92 14.19 5.13
C GLU A 325 -22.18 13.32 5.16
N THR A 326 -22.06 12.08 5.61
CA THR A 326 -23.19 11.14 5.74
C THR A 326 -24.19 11.66 6.78
N GLY A 327 -23.72 12.00 7.99
CA GLY A 327 -24.59 12.58 9.02
C GLY A 327 -25.28 13.88 8.61
N VAL A 328 -24.63 14.73 7.81
CA VAL A 328 -25.24 15.95 7.24
C VAL A 328 -26.31 15.61 6.19
N LYS A 329 -26.10 14.58 5.37
CA LYS A 329 -27.10 14.08 4.40
C LYS A 329 -28.31 13.47 5.13
N ASP A 330 -28.08 12.72 6.20
CA ASP A 330 -29.13 12.10 7.02
C ASP A 330 -29.97 13.17 7.74
N ILE A 331 -29.33 14.12 8.43
CA ILE A 331 -30.02 15.25 9.09
C ILE A 331 -30.84 16.04 8.07
N ARG A 332 -30.28 16.32 6.89
CA ARG A 332 -31.00 17.00 5.81
C ARG A 332 -32.23 16.20 5.35
N THR A 333 -32.11 14.89 5.20
CA THR A 333 -33.19 14.00 4.75
C THR A 333 -34.30 13.96 5.80
N ILE A 334 -33.96 13.79 7.08
CA ILE A 334 -34.89 13.82 8.21
C ILE A 334 -35.62 15.17 8.30
N LEU A 335 -34.91 16.30 8.13
CA LEU A 335 -35.53 17.63 8.10
C LEU A 335 -36.48 17.81 6.90
N GLN A 336 -36.09 17.34 5.71
CA GLN A 336 -36.97 17.41 4.53
C GLN A 336 -38.22 16.55 4.69
N GLN A 337 -38.10 15.36 5.30
CA GLN A 337 -39.24 14.49 5.56
C GLN A 337 -40.17 15.06 6.65
N ASN A 338 -39.63 15.48 7.80
CA ASN A 338 -40.41 16.14 8.86
C ASN A 338 -41.18 17.38 8.35
N LEU A 339 -40.60 18.14 7.42
CA LEU A 339 -41.28 19.28 6.77
C LEU A 339 -42.39 18.87 5.79
N SER A 340 -42.27 17.70 5.13
CA SER A 340 -43.35 17.12 4.32
C SER A 340 -44.49 16.62 5.21
N ASP A 341 -44.16 15.83 6.23
CA ASP A 341 -45.12 15.23 7.16
C ASP A 341 -45.92 16.33 7.91
N LEU A 342 -45.24 17.39 8.35
CA LEU A 342 -45.89 18.57 8.96
C LEU A 342 -46.83 19.28 7.96
N ARG A 343 -46.41 19.43 6.70
CA ARG A 343 -47.21 20.06 5.65
C ARG A 343 -48.47 19.24 5.34
N GLU A 344 -48.33 17.93 5.18
CA GLU A 344 -49.44 17.02 4.91
C GLU A 344 -50.42 16.96 6.11
N GLY A 345 -49.91 16.95 7.34
CA GLY A 345 -50.74 17.02 8.56
C GLY A 345 -51.51 18.34 8.73
N LEU A 346 -50.94 19.47 8.27
CA LEU A 346 -51.62 20.77 8.31
C LEU A 346 -52.61 20.98 7.16
N GLN A 347 -52.37 20.37 6.00
CA GLN A 347 -53.20 20.50 4.79
C GLN A 347 -54.73 20.35 5.05
N PRO A 348 -55.25 19.33 5.77
CA PRO A 348 -56.69 19.19 6.03
C PRO A 348 -57.25 20.25 7.02
N THR A 349 -56.41 20.82 7.89
CA THR A 349 -56.85 21.92 8.78
C THR A 349 -57.02 23.21 7.98
N LEU A 350 -56.13 23.48 7.03
CA LEU A 350 -56.19 24.65 6.14
C LEU A 350 -57.40 24.59 5.20
N SER A 351 -57.71 23.42 4.62
CA SER A 351 -58.94 23.27 3.82
C SER A 351 -60.20 23.45 4.67
N SER A 352 -60.23 22.89 5.89
CA SER A 352 -61.36 23.07 6.82
C SER A 352 -61.59 24.54 7.19
N ILE A 353 -60.53 25.33 7.38
CA ILE A 353 -60.62 26.78 7.64
C ILE A 353 -61.15 27.52 6.40
N SER A 354 -60.66 27.16 5.20
CA SER A 354 -61.15 27.74 3.94
C SER A 354 -62.65 27.45 3.72
N ASP A 355 -63.10 26.22 4.01
CA ASP A 355 -64.51 25.85 3.91
C ASP A 355 -65.37 26.64 4.89
N LEU A 356 -64.93 26.81 6.15
CA LEU A 356 -65.63 27.62 7.15
C LEU A 356 -65.71 29.09 6.76
N GLN A 357 -64.64 29.68 6.23
CA GLN A 357 -64.65 31.04 5.69
C GLN A 357 -65.63 31.18 4.52
N SER A 358 -65.66 30.21 3.60
CA SER A 358 -66.60 30.23 2.47
C SER A 358 -68.06 30.27 2.95
N ARG A 359 -68.42 29.43 3.93
CA ARG A 359 -69.74 29.39 4.56
C ARG A 359 -70.07 30.71 5.25
N GLN A 360 -69.14 31.27 6.02
CA GLN A 360 -69.33 32.56 6.70
C GLN A 360 -69.63 33.69 5.70
N THR A 361 -68.96 33.74 4.54
CA THR A 361 -69.25 34.76 3.52
C THR A 361 -70.62 34.57 2.85
N VAL A 362 -71.08 33.32 2.69
CA VAL A 362 -72.44 33.02 2.17
C VAL A 362 -73.50 33.45 3.17
N ASP A 363 -73.32 33.17 4.46
CA ASP A 363 -74.30 33.54 5.48
C ASP A 363 -74.29 35.06 5.76
N GLN A 364 -73.13 35.74 5.69
CA GLN A 364 -73.09 37.21 5.67
C GLN A 364 -73.87 37.81 4.50
N ARG A 365 -73.75 37.24 3.29
CA ARG A 365 -74.55 37.68 2.12
C ARG A 365 -76.05 37.44 2.31
N ARG A 366 -76.44 36.32 2.91
CA ARG A 366 -77.84 36.01 3.24
C ARG A 366 -78.40 37.00 4.26
N ILE A 367 -77.68 37.24 5.36
CA ILE A 367 -78.07 38.23 6.38
C ILE A 367 -78.20 39.63 5.77
N GLY A 368 -77.23 40.05 4.94
CA GLY A 368 -77.31 41.33 4.23
C GLY A 368 -78.53 41.43 3.29
N ALA A 369 -78.88 40.36 2.57
CA ALA A 369 -80.07 40.32 1.74
C ALA A 369 -81.37 40.39 2.57
N SER A 370 -81.46 39.66 3.68
CA SER A 370 -82.59 39.73 4.61
C SER A 370 -82.74 41.11 5.27
N LEU A 371 -81.63 41.76 5.64
CA LEU A 371 -81.64 43.13 6.16
C LEU A 371 -82.09 44.15 5.11
N ASN A 372 -81.66 44.01 3.85
CA ASN A 372 -82.15 44.87 2.76
C ASN A 372 -83.64 44.68 2.48
N LEU A 373 -84.16 43.44 2.54
CA LEU A 373 -85.60 43.17 2.39
C LEU A 373 -86.41 43.73 3.56
N LEU A 374 -85.89 43.66 4.79
CA LEU A 374 -86.49 44.30 5.96
C LEU A 374 -86.47 45.84 5.85
N ALA A 375 -85.38 46.42 5.34
CA ALA A 375 -85.28 47.86 5.11
C ALA A 375 -86.29 48.33 4.04
N GLN A 376 -86.41 47.61 2.92
CA GLN A 376 -87.43 47.88 1.89
C GLN A 376 -88.86 47.75 2.45
N SER A 377 -89.10 46.73 3.29
CA SER A 377 -90.41 46.53 3.94
C SER A 377 -90.75 47.66 4.92
N LEU A 378 -89.78 48.13 5.70
CA LEU A 378 -89.93 49.30 6.57
C LEU A 378 -90.15 50.59 5.77
N GLN A 379 -89.45 50.73 4.64
CA GLN A 379 -89.58 51.89 3.76
C GLN A 379 -90.99 51.98 3.14
N LEU A 380 -91.53 50.86 2.67
CA LEU A 380 -92.93 50.75 2.20
C LEU A 380 -93.96 51.07 3.31
N VAL A 381 -93.67 50.67 4.55
CA VAL A 381 -94.51 51.01 5.72
C VAL A 381 -94.44 52.51 6.04
N THR A 382 -93.28 53.18 5.89
CA THR A 382 -93.16 54.64 6.06
C THR A 382 -93.73 55.46 4.90
N GLU A 383 -93.78 54.90 3.68
CA GLU A 383 -94.29 55.56 2.47
C GLU A 383 -95.79 55.30 2.23
N GLY A 384 -96.48 54.61 3.14
CA GLY A 384 -97.93 54.69 3.30
C GLY A 384 -98.78 53.87 2.33
N THR A 385 -98.32 52.71 1.88
CA THR A 385 -99.16 51.77 1.09
C THR A 385 -99.24 50.38 1.73
N PHE A 386 -100.44 49.98 2.16
CA PHE A 386 -100.68 48.69 2.84
C PHE A 386 -102.07 48.11 2.51
N GLU A 387 -102.20 47.38 1.41
CA GLU A 387 -103.33 46.45 1.20
C GLU A 387 -102.99 45.08 1.78
N THR A 388 -103.84 44.57 2.68
CA THR A 388 -103.67 43.23 3.27
C THR A 388 -104.58 42.21 2.58
N ARG A 389 -104.04 41.11 2.05
CA ARG A 389 -104.83 39.94 1.64
C ARG A 389 -104.20 38.62 2.08
N LEU A 390 -104.59 38.15 3.28
CA LEU A 390 -104.45 36.74 3.65
C LEU A 390 -105.36 35.86 2.76
N ARG A 391 -104.89 34.68 2.37
CA ARG A 391 -105.72 33.56 1.87
C ARG A 391 -105.09 32.19 2.19
N LEU A 392 -105.84 31.36 2.93
CA LEU A 392 -105.66 29.93 3.21
C LEU A 392 -107.04 29.37 3.68
N PRO A 393 -107.35 28.06 3.60
CA PRO A 393 -106.77 26.94 2.85
C PRO A 393 -107.68 26.61 1.62
N THR A 394 -107.97 25.41 1.07
CA THR A 394 -107.57 24.00 1.29
C THR A 394 -107.34 23.31 -0.09
N GLU A 395 -107.77 22.11 -0.56
CA GLU A 395 -108.66 20.98 -0.17
C GLU A 395 -108.02 19.60 -0.56
N THR A 396 -108.69 18.47 -0.30
CA THR A 396 -108.17 17.06 -0.32
C THR A 396 -109.33 16.04 -0.55
N PRO A 397 -109.20 14.68 -0.48
CA PRO A 397 -108.16 13.66 -0.73
C PRO A 397 -108.67 12.45 -1.60
N THR A 398 -108.21 11.21 -1.31
CA THR A 398 -108.64 9.81 -1.68
C THR A 398 -107.83 9.12 -2.79
N ASP A 399 -107.47 7.81 -2.72
CA ASP A 399 -107.37 6.81 -1.63
C ASP A 399 -106.42 5.66 -2.09
N GLY A 400 -105.88 4.74 -1.27
CA GLY A 400 -105.96 4.47 0.18
C GLY A 400 -105.23 3.15 0.56
N SER A 401 -105.33 2.69 1.83
CA SER A 401 -105.13 1.30 2.38
C SER A 401 -103.89 0.45 1.99
N ASP A 402 -103.12 -0.22 2.86
CA ASP A 402 -103.11 -0.47 4.32
C ASP A 402 -101.62 -0.52 4.80
N GLY A 403 -101.21 -0.16 6.03
CA GLY A 403 -101.37 -0.92 7.29
C GLY A 403 -100.26 -1.99 7.44
N ASP A 404 -99.54 -2.21 8.55
CA ASP A 404 -99.49 -1.62 9.92
C ASP A 404 -98.10 -2.03 10.52
N GLY A 405 -97.52 -1.58 11.65
CA GLY A 405 -97.90 -0.68 12.75
C GLY A 405 -97.53 -1.28 14.12
N HIS A 406 -96.56 -0.70 14.86
CA HIS A 406 -96.44 -0.78 16.34
C HIS A 406 -95.26 0.04 16.94
N ALA A 407 -95.52 0.61 18.13
CA ALA A 407 -94.61 0.79 19.28
C ALA A 407 -93.21 1.46 19.17
N GLN A 408 -93.18 2.79 19.09
CA GLN A 408 -92.66 3.68 20.16
C GLN A 408 -91.64 3.13 21.21
N ARG A 409 -90.40 3.66 21.24
CA ARG A 409 -89.70 4.18 22.45
C ARG A 409 -88.30 4.78 22.19
N ASP A 410 -87.86 5.59 23.14
CA ASP A 410 -86.60 6.38 23.22
C ASP A 410 -85.86 6.00 24.56
N PRO A 411 -84.67 6.53 24.92
CA PRO A 411 -83.35 6.15 24.40
C PRO A 411 -82.31 5.69 25.47
N VAL A 412 -81.06 5.43 25.03
CA VAL A 412 -79.78 5.33 25.79
C VAL A 412 -79.56 4.12 26.75
N SER A 413 -78.49 3.32 26.50
CA SER A 413 -77.44 2.96 27.49
C SER A 413 -76.32 2.04 26.92
N MET A 414 -75.26 1.81 27.70
CA MET A 414 -73.91 1.39 27.26
C MET A 414 -73.53 -0.11 27.45
N LEU A 415 -72.37 -0.48 26.85
CA LEU A 415 -71.27 -1.34 27.36
C LEU A 415 -71.25 -2.89 27.15
N ARG A 416 -70.03 -3.39 26.85
CA ARG A 416 -69.52 -4.80 26.84
C ARG A 416 -70.06 -5.71 25.72
N GLN A 417 -69.36 -6.74 25.18
CA GLN A 417 -68.01 -7.36 25.27
C GLN A 417 -67.36 -7.41 23.84
N VAL A 418 -66.06 -7.61 23.52
CA VAL A 418 -64.85 -8.27 24.08
C VAL A 418 -64.63 -9.75 23.65
N ARG A 419 -63.43 -10.03 23.07
CA ARG A 419 -62.86 -11.29 22.48
C ARG A 419 -63.34 -11.62 21.05
N SER A 420 -62.53 -12.19 20.14
CA SER A 420 -61.07 -12.52 20.09
C SER A 420 -60.63 -12.65 18.61
N THR A 421 -59.37 -12.43 18.21
CA THR A 421 -58.27 -13.43 18.20
C THR A 421 -56.86 -12.77 18.35
N SER A 422 -55.77 -13.53 18.22
CA SER A 422 -54.44 -13.16 18.72
C SER A 422 -53.26 -13.46 17.77
N ALA A 423 -52.27 -12.55 17.74
CA ALA A 423 -50.87 -12.85 17.45
C ALA A 423 -49.95 -11.87 18.22
N ARG A 424 -48.74 -12.30 18.62
CA ARG A 424 -47.71 -11.45 19.24
C ARG A 424 -46.34 -11.71 18.57
N PRO A 425 -45.57 -10.68 18.23
CA PRO A 425 -44.11 -10.77 18.19
C PRO A 425 -43.55 -10.76 19.62
N ARG A 426 -42.35 -11.33 19.82
CA ARG A 426 -41.52 -11.11 21.03
C ARG A 426 -40.35 -10.17 20.67
N PRO A 427 -39.85 -9.37 21.63
CA PRO A 427 -38.56 -8.71 21.46
C PRO A 427 -37.42 -9.74 21.51
N VAL A 428 -36.32 -9.45 20.83
CA VAL A 428 -35.05 -10.17 20.98
C VAL A 428 -34.09 -9.26 21.75
N MET A 429 -33.60 -9.73 22.89
CA MET A 429 -32.49 -9.11 23.60
C MET A 429 -31.17 -9.65 23.05
N PHE A 430 -30.15 -8.82 22.98
CA PHE A 430 -28.76 -9.28 22.87
C PHE A 430 -28.26 -9.63 24.26
N ASP A 431 -27.66 -10.81 24.40
CA ASP A 431 -26.73 -11.14 25.47
C ASP A 431 -25.49 -11.79 24.83
N VAL A 432 -24.34 -11.61 25.48
CA VAL A 432 -23.02 -12.05 24.99
C VAL A 432 -22.35 -12.85 26.09
N ASP A 433 -21.85 -14.05 25.76
CA ASP A 433 -20.66 -14.61 26.42
C ASP A 433 -20.05 -15.78 25.59
N PRO A 434 -18.81 -16.22 25.89
CA PRO A 434 -17.92 -16.76 24.85
C PRO A 434 -17.73 -18.28 24.83
N GLY A 435 -17.30 -18.76 23.65
CA GLY A 435 -16.19 -19.73 23.57
C GLY A 435 -16.53 -21.20 23.30
N SER A 436 -16.37 -21.62 22.04
CA SER A 436 -15.74 -22.91 21.67
C SER A 436 -15.35 -22.93 20.19
N ALA A 437 -14.41 -23.80 19.82
CA ALA A 437 -13.88 -23.92 18.47
C ALA A 437 -14.56 -25.04 17.66
N CYS A 438 -14.50 -24.97 16.31
CA CYS A 438 -13.84 -25.99 15.48
C CYS A 438 -14.00 -25.80 13.95
N VAL A 439 -12.89 -26.01 13.23
CA VAL A 439 -12.75 -26.77 11.95
C VAL A 439 -13.78 -26.60 10.81
N GLY A 440 -13.37 -25.88 9.76
CA GLY A 440 -13.04 -26.49 8.45
C GLY A 440 -14.09 -26.62 7.33
N VAL A 441 -13.59 -26.51 6.08
CA VAL A 441 -14.25 -26.83 4.78
C VAL A 441 -15.41 -25.88 4.38
N GLY A 442 -15.62 -25.47 3.12
CA GLY A 442 -14.83 -25.66 1.90
C GLY A 442 -15.68 -25.81 0.63
N VAL A 443 -16.00 -24.69 -0.05
CA VAL A 443 -16.76 -24.62 -1.32
C VAL A 443 -16.17 -23.49 -2.18
N GLY A 444 -16.06 -23.55 -3.51
CA GLY A 444 -16.45 -24.62 -4.42
C GLY A 444 -17.42 -24.17 -5.54
N ILE A 445 -17.04 -23.16 -6.33
CA ILE A 445 -17.82 -22.73 -7.51
C ILE A 445 -16.90 -22.78 -8.73
N GLY A 446 -17.32 -23.55 -9.75
CA GLY A 446 -16.75 -23.51 -11.09
C GLY A 446 -17.83 -23.17 -12.10
N VAL A 447 -17.47 -22.42 -13.14
CA VAL A 447 -18.29 -22.26 -14.35
C VAL A 447 -17.40 -22.56 -15.54
N GLY A 448 -17.73 -23.63 -16.26
CA GLY A 448 -17.09 -23.98 -17.52
C GLY A 448 -18.10 -23.94 -18.65
N ILE A 449 -17.75 -23.25 -19.74
CA ILE A 449 -18.39 -23.41 -21.04
C ILE A 449 -17.25 -23.63 -22.04
N GLY A 450 -17.33 -24.70 -22.82
CA GLY A 450 -16.32 -25.07 -23.79
C GLY A 450 -16.93 -25.59 -25.08
N VAL A 451 -16.56 -24.95 -26.19
CA VAL A 451 -16.73 -25.41 -27.57
C VAL A 451 -15.49 -24.85 -28.31
N GLY A 452 -14.72 -25.57 -29.12
CA GLY A 452 -14.85 -26.96 -29.57
C GLY A 452 -14.84 -27.03 -31.09
N VAL A 453 -14.06 -27.97 -31.65
CA VAL A 453 -14.04 -28.37 -33.07
C VAL A 453 -13.31 -27.36 -34.01
N HIS A 454 -12.45 -27.77 -34.95
CA HIS A 454 -12.07 -29.12 -35.39
C HIS A 454 -10.56 -29.39 -35.38
#